data_AF-A0A0C2GHB5-F1
#
_entry.id   AF-A0A0C2GHB5-F1
#
_cell.length_a   1.000
_cell.length_b   1.000
_cell.length_c   1.000
_cell.angle_alpha   90.00
_cell.angle_beta   90.00
_cell.angle_gamma   90.00
#
_symmetry.space_group_name_H-M   'P 1'
#
loop_
_entity.id
_entity.type
_entity.pdbx_description
1 polymer ?
#
loop_
_entity_poly.entity_id
_entity_poly.type
_entity_poly.pdbx_seq_one_letter_code
_entity_poly.pdbx_strand_id
1 'polypeptide(L)'
;MLNSVILFLLCFTTSSALKGKEISDNIIGYLGIPYARPPLKDMRFKDSEAVSLDESGSYTKWPAGCPGLSADGRAEDCLYLSLLQTKNIAKKANTLLIFSNEKLSEKKLAGLVSSSLNVAVASVRSGVLGSFANASYGVSDVVNAVKFLKDNADVLNIGEITVWAESFEAETVASALSGTAVDRAILVNGNTKTRTAGRERLSARVAHKIAADLECDLPSVSQLMDCLRTKPLPDLYATVQKVL
;
A
#
# COMPACT_ATOMS: atom_id res chain seq x y z
N MET A 1 -2.32 48.35 38.12
CA MET A 1 -3.44 47.48 37.73
C MET A 1 -3.08 46.85 36.39
N LEU A 2 -2.56 45.61 36.42
CA LEU A 2 -2.12 44.91 35.21
C LEU A 2 -3.21 43.88 34.89
N ASN A 3 -4.01 44.16 33.86
CA ASN A 3 -5.07 43.27 33.40
C ASN A 3 -4.45 42.04 32.72
N SER A 4 -4.53 40.89 33.37
CA SER A 4 -4.15 39.61 32.79
C SER A 4 -5.29 39.09 31.94
N VAL A 5 -5.15 39.16 30.62
CA VAL A 5 -6.08 38.57 29.66
C VAL A 5 -5.81 37.07 29.59
N ILE A 6 -6.73 36.27 30.13
CA ILE A 6 -6.69 34.81 30.04
C ILE A 6 -7.18 34.41 28.64
N LEU A 7 -6.26 33.92 27.82
CA LEU A 7 -6.57 33.37 26.50
C LEU A 7 -7.13 31.94 26.69
N PHE A 8 -8.45 31.78 26.57
CA PHE A 8 -9.09 30.47 26.49
C PHE A 8 -8.76 29.84 25.13
N LEU A 9 -7.83 28.89 25.12
CA LEU A 9 -7.66 27.95 24.00
C LEU A 9 -8.89 27.04 23.95
N LEU A 10 -9.84 27.38 23.08
CA LEU A 10 -10.92 26.49 22.67
C LEU A 10 -10.31 25.33 21.89
N CYS A 11 -10.12 24.19 22.56
CA CYS A 11 -9.76 22.94 21.93
C CYS A 11 -11.01 22.42 21.20
N PHE A 12 -11.19 22.80 19.94
CA PHE A 12 -12.17 22.16 19.07
C PHE A 12 -11.70 20.73 18.83
N THR A 13 -12.27 19.77 19.56
CA THR A 13 -12.19 18.36 19.18
C THR A 13 -13.02 18.22 17.91
N THR A 14 -12.39 18.31 16.74
CA THR A 14 -13.00 17.86 15.50
C THR A 14 -13.25 16.36 15.67
N SER A 15 -14.51 15.99 15.93
CA SER A 15 -14.90 14.59 15.97
C SER A 15 -14.72 14.04 14.56
N SER A 16 -13.69 13.22 14.35
CA SER A 16 -13.54 12.41 13.15
C SER A 16 -14.84 11.61 12.90
N ALA A 17 -15.33 11.62 11.67
CA ALA A 17 -16.62 11.06 11.27
C ALA A 17 -16.46 10.04 10.14
N LEU A 18 -15.38 9.24 10.21
CA LEU A 18 -15.12 8.19 9.25
C LEU A 18 -16.34 7.26 9.12
N LYS A 19 -16.84 7.10 7.90
CA LYS A 19 -17.94 6.19 7.60
C LYS A 19 -17.40 4.86 7.10
N GLY A 20 -17.47 3.83 7.94
CA GLY A 20 -17.11 2.45 7.61
C GLY A 20 -18.31 1.59 7.18
N LYS A 21 -18.02 0.34 6.78
CA LYS A 21 -18.99 -0.73 6.53
C LYS A 21 -19.10 -1.61 7.78
N GLU A 22 -20.32 -1.93 8.21
CA GLU A 22 -20.52 -2.97 9.22
C GLU A 22 -20.20 -4.36 8.63
N ILE A 23 -19.24 -5.06 9.23
CA ILE A 23 -18.83 -6.40 8.80
C ILE A 23 -19.56 -7.47 9.60
N SER A 24 -19.78 -7.21 10.89
CA SER A 24 -20.61 -7.99 11.80
C SER A 24 -21.11 -7.10 12.95
N ASP A 25 -21.87 -7.67 13.88
CA ASP A 25 -22.43 -6.95 15.04
C ASP A 25 -21.38 -6.13 15.79
N ASN A 26 -20.17 -6.67 15.94
CA ASN A 26 -19.08 -6.07 16.73
C ASN A 26 -17.90 -5.56 15.91
N ILE A 27 -17.90 -5.71 14.57
CA ILE A 27 -16.76 -5.35 13.71
C ILE A 27 -17.19 -4.31 12.68
N ILE A 28 -16.40 -3.25 12.59
CA ILE A 28 -16.48 -2.23 11.55
C ILE A 28 -15.24 -2.33 10.64
N GLY A 29 -15.46 -2.14 9.34
CA GLY A 29 -14.41 -2.09 8.34
C GLY A 29 -14.35 -0.72 7.68
N TYR A 30 -13.18 -0.10 7.70
CA TYR A 30 -12.88 1.10 6.91
C TYR A 30 -12.13 0.64 5.67
N LEU A 31 -12.86 0.49 4.57
CA LEU A 31 -12.41 -0.21 3.38
C LEU A 31 -12.03 0.76 2.27
N GLY A 32 -10.82 0.60 1.73
CA GLY A 32 -10.35 1.41 0.59
C GLY A 32 -9.88 2.82 0.97
N ILE A 33 -9.19 2.96 2.10
CA ILE A 33 -8.54 4.21 2.50
C ILE A 33 -7.28 4.40 1.64
N PRO A 34 -7.14 5.48 0.87
CA PRO A 34 -5.91 5.73 0.12
C PRO A 34 -4.78 6.08 1.09
N TYR A 35 -3.65 5.39 1.00
CA TYR A 35 -2.45 5.74 1.77
C TYR A 35 -1.44 6.54 0.94
N ALA A 36 -1.59 6.54 -0.38
CA ALA A 36 -0.77 7.31 -1.30
C ALA A 36 -1.58 7.78 -2.53
N ARG A 37 -1.01 8.71 -3.30
CA ARG A 37 -1.58 9.19 -4.57
C ARG A 37 -1.66 8.04 -5.59
N PRO A 38 -2.71 8.00 -6.43
CA PRO A 38 -2.82 7.01 -7.49
C PRO A 38 -1.56 6.98 -8.37
N PRO A 39 -0.92 5.81 -8.58
CA PRO A 39 0.33 5.69 -9.33
C PRO A 39 0.08 5.65 -10.85
N LEU A 40 -0.81 6.53 -11.33
CA LEU A 40 -1.27 6.61 -12.72
C LEU A 40 -0.44 7.62 -13.52
N LYS A 41 -0.37 7.42 -14.84
CA LYS A 41 0.23 8.39 -15.79
C LYS A 41 1.63 8.81 -15.33
N ASP A 42 1.83 10.09 -15.03
CA ASP A 42 3.11 10.65 -14.59
C ASP A 42 3.60 10.09 -13.25
N MET A 43 2.72 9.50 -12.44
CA MET A 43 3.06 8.81 -11.19
C MET A 43 3.43 7.35 -11.40
N ARG A 44 3.20 6.79 -12.60
CA ARG A 44 3.66 5.44 -12.93
C ARG A 44 5.19 5.42 -12.93
N PHE A 45 5.76 4.37 -12.36
CA PHE A 45 7.19 4.20 -12.18
C PHE A 45 7.86 5.37 -11.43
N LYS A 46 7.20 5.83 -10.36
CA LYS A 46 7.76 6.73 -9.36
C LYS A 46 7.48 6.18 -7.97
N ASP A 47 8.28 6.62 -7.01
CA ASP A 47 7.98 6.38 -5.60
C ASP A 47 6.60 6.95 -5.27
N SER A 48 5.87 6.27 -4.38
CA SER A 48 4.56 6.74 -3.97
C SER A 48 4.67 8.02 -3.16
N GLU A 49 3.65 8.86 -3.29
CA GLU A 49 3.51 10.09 -2.54
C GLU A 49 2.39 9.90 -1.52
N ALA A 50 2.72 9.97 -0.22
CA ALA A 50 1.74 9.83 0.85
C ALA A 50 0.63 10.88 0.76
N VAL A 51 -0.58 10.52 1.19
CA VAL A 51 -1.74 11.44 1.30
C VAL A 51 -2.18 11.57 2.75
N SER A 52 -2.86 12.67 3.07
CA SER A 52 -3.52 12.84 4.36
C SER A 52 -4.83 12.05 4.41
N LEU A 53 -5.20 11.55 5.59
CA LEU A 53 -6.50 10.92 5.81
C LEU A 53 -7.60 11.97 5.68
N ASP A 54 -8.65 11.65 4.90
CA ASP A 54 -9.90 12.38 4.94
C ASP A 54 -10.76 11.84 6.10
N GLU A 55 -10.74 12.55 7.23
CA GLU A 55 -11.49 12.17 8.43
C GLU A 55 -13.02 12.24 8.27
N SER A 56 -13.51 12.79 7.15
CA SER A 56 -14.93 12.80 6.76
C SER A 56 -15.27 11.77 5.67
N GLY A 57 -14.29 10.96 5.27
CA GLY A 57 -14.39 10.04 4.15
C GLY A 57 -15.33 8.85 4.40
N SER A 58 -15.88 8.32 3.31
CA SER A 58 -16.71 7.11 3.29
C SER A 58 -15.95 5.92 2.71
N TYR A 59 -15.51 5.02 3.59
CA TYR A 59 -14.65 3.88 3.29
C TYR A 59 -15.42 2.57 3.46
N THR A 60 -16.23 2.21 2.45
CA THR A 60 -17.21 1.12 2.55
C THR A 60 -17.01 0.00 1.53
N LYS A 61 -16.02 0.12 0.63
CA LYS A 61 -15.78 -0.83 -0.46
C LYS A 61 -14.34 -1.32 -0.45
N TRP A 62 -14.16 -2.63 -0.61
CA TRP A 62 -12.83 -3.21 -0.80
C TRP A 62 -12.21 -2.69 -2.10
N PRO A 63 -10.95 -2.20 -2.06
CA PRO A 63 -10.24 -1.79 -3.26
C PRO A 63 -9.81 -3.02 -4.07
N ALA A 64 -9.53 -2.82 -5.36
CA ALA A 64 -8.83 -3.82 -6.15
C ALA A 64 -7.35 -3.88 -5.75
N GLY A 65 -6.74 -5.06 -5.86
CA GLY A 65 -5.30 -5.23 -5.67
C GLY A 65 -4.50 -4.60 -6.81
N CYS A 66 -3.22 -4.32 -6.55
CA CYS A 66 -2.31 -3.92 -7.60
C CYS A 66 -2.06 -5.08 -8.57
N PRO A 67 -1.77 -4.79 -9.84
CA PRO A 67 -1.42 -5.84 -10.77
C PRO A 67 0.02 -6.32 -10.55
N GLY A 68 0.19 -7.64 -10.71
CA GLY A 68 1.44 -8.35 -10.47
C GLY A 68 2.00 -8.92 -11.78
N LEU A 69 1.72 -10.21 -12.04
CA LEU A 69 2.04 -10.84 -13.34
C LEU A 69 0.95 -10.61 -14.40
N SER A 70 -0.27 -10.26 -13.97
CA SER A 70 -1.39 -9.92 -14.85
C SER A 70 -2.14 -8.69 -14.31
N ALA A 71 -2.89 -8.04 -15.21
CA ALA A 71 -3.77 -6.93 -14.88
C ALA A 71 -5.23 -7.36 -14.63
N ASP A 72 -5.54 -8.65 -14.78
CA ASP A 72 -6.91 -9.16 -14.76
C ASP A 72 -7.54 -9.07 -13.36
N GLY A 73 -8.68 -8.38 -13.27
CA GLY A 73 -9.34 -8.14 -11.98
C GLY A 73 -8.55 -7.23 -11.02
N ARG A 74 -7.56 -6.50 -11.55
CA ARG A 74 -6.69 -5.57 -10.83
C ARG A 74 -6.89 -4.14 -11.34
N ALA A 75 -6.40 -3.17 -10.57
CA ALA A 75 -6.41 -1.77 -10.96
C ALA A 75 -5.02 -1.18 -10.76
N GLU A 76 -4.56 -0.32 -11.68
CA GLU A 76 -3.32 0.44 -11.46
C GLU A 76 -3.48 1.45 -10.33
N ASP A 77 -4.67 2.04 -10.19
CA ASP A 77 -5.05 2.77 -8.99
C ASP A 77 -5.36 1.78 -7.85
N CYS A 78 -4.35 1.46 -7.05
CA CYS A 78 -4.41 0.38 -6.07
C CYS A 78 -3.76 0.70 -4.72
N LEU A 79 -3.24 1.92 -4.48
CA LEU A 79 -2.52 2.25 -3.25
C LEU A 79 -3.47 2.58 -2.09
N TYR A 80 -4.23 1.55 -1.73
CA TYR A 80 -5.26 1.59 -0.70
C TYR A 80 -4.98 0.55 0.40
N LEU A 81 -5.44 0.86 1.60
CA LEU A 81 -5.55 -0.08 2.70
C LEU A 81 -7.00 -0.18 3.20
N SER A 82 -7.31 -1.30 3.82
CA SER A 82 -8.58 -1.54 4.50
C SER A 82 -8.29 -1.97 5.92
N LEU A 83 -9.00 -1.40 6.90
CA LEU A 83 -8.80 -1.64 8.32
C LEU A 83 -10.07 -2.25 8.93
N LEU A 84 -9.95 -3.42 9.52
CA LEU A 84 -11.00 -4.06 10.32
C LEU A 84 -10.67 -3.94 11.79
N GLN A 85 -11.66 -3.49 12.57
CA GLN A 85 -11.50 -3.24 13.99
C GLN A 85 -12.83 -3.44 14.75
N THR A 86 -12.77 -3.64 16.06
CA THR A 86 -13.99 -3.74 16.87
C THR A 86 -14.71 -2.39 16.94
N LYS A 87 -16.04 -2.35 17.07
CA LYS A 87 -16.79 -1.08 17.17
C LYS A 87 -16.47 -0.29 18.46
N ASN A 88 -16.21 -0.99 19.56
CA ASN A 88 -16.01 -0.38 20.89
C ASN A 88 -14.55 -0.42 21.31
N ILE A 89 -13.72 0.41 20.68
CA ILE A 89 -12.29 0.47 21.01
C ILE A 89 -12.07 1.47 22.13
N ALA A 90 -11.74 0.95 23.31
CA ALA A 90 -11.43 1.78 24.47
C ALA A 90 -10.00 2.34 24.43
N LYS A 91 -9.09 1.71 23.67
CA LYS A 91 -7.66 2.04 23.56
C LYS A 91 -7.12 1.56 22.22
N LYS A 92 -6.06 2.20 21.71
CA LYS A 92 -5.32 1.73 20.52
C LYS A 92 -5.05 0.22 20.61
N ALA A 93 -5.38 -0.50 19.54
CA ALA A 93 -5.17 -1.93 19.42
C ALA A 93 -3.98 -2.20 18.49
N ASN A 94 -3.23 -3.27 18.76
CA ASN A 94 -2.14 -3.65 17.86
C ASN A 94 -2.70 -3.99 16.49
N THR A 95 -1.94 -3.75 15.43
CA THR A 95 -2.41 -3.93 14.06
C THR A 95 -1.59 -4.99 13.35
N LEU A 96 -2.25 -6.06 12.90
CA LEU A 96 -1.69 -6.96 11.90
C LEU A 96 -1.92 -6.34 10.51
N LEU A 97 -0.87 -5.80 9.89
CA LEU A 97 -0.89 -5.24 8.55
C LEU A 97 -0.45 -6.29 7.52
N ILE A 98 -1.41 -6.80 6.76
CA ILE A 98 -1.20 -7.79 5.70
C ILE A 98 -0.96 -7.06 4.38
N PHE A 99 0.21 -7.26 3.77
CA PHE A 99 0.42 -6.85 2.38
C PHE A 99 -0.01 -7.97 1.45
N SER A 100 -1.05 -7.72 0.66
CA SER A 100 -1.62 -8.68 -0.28
C SER A 100 -2.32 -7.96 -1.41
N ASN A 101 -1.98 -8.31 -2.63
CA ASN A 101 -2.75 -7.90 -3.79
C ASN A 101 -3.97 -8.81 -4.01
N GLU A 102 -4.00 -10.02 -3.45
CA GLU A 102 -5.11 -10.96 -3.61
C GLU A 102 -6.38 -10.57 -2.83
N LYS A 103 -7.54 -10.99 -3.35
CA LYS A 103 -8.81 -10.84 -2.64
C LYS A 103 -8.88 -11.85 -1.49
N LEU A 104 -8.69 -11.35 -0.28
CA LEU A 104 -8.79 -12.16 0.94
C LEU A 104 -10.25 -12.32 1.42
N SER A 105 -10.51 -13.38 2.16
CA SER A 105 -11.85 -13.65 2.71
C SER A 105 -12.17 -12.69 3.86
N GLU A 106 -13.15 -11.79 3.67
CA GLU A 106 -13.65 -10.87 4.70
C GLU A 106 -14.02 -11.61 5.99
N LYS A 107 -14.66 -12.78 5.89
CA LYS A 107 -15.01 -13.62 7.05
C LYS A 107 -13.77 -14.10 7.82
N LYS A 108 -12.71 -14.54 7.13
CA LYS A 108 -11.47 -14.99 7.79
C LYS A 108 -10.76 -13.83 8.46
N LEU A 109 -10.65 -12.68 7.78
CA LEU A 109 -10.03 -11.48 8.33
C LEU A 109 -10.79 -10.97 9.55
N ALA A 110 -12.12 -10.90 9.48
CA ALA A 110 -12.97 -10.51 10.61
C ALA A 110 -12.83 -11.47 11.79
N GLY A 111 -12.64 -12.77 11.54
CA GLY A 111 -12.41 -13.77 12.59
C GLY A 111 -11.08 -13.61 13.35
N LEU A 112 -10.13 -12.81 12.83
CA LEU A 112 -8.88 -12.49 13.52
C LEU A 112 -8.99 -11.23 14.38
N VAL A 113 -9.99 -10.37 14.14
CA VAL A 113 -10.16 -9.11 14.87
C VAL A 113 -10.56 -9.39 16.32
N SER A 114 -9.95 -8.67 17.26
CA SER A 114 -10.27 -8.74 18.68
C SER A 114 -10.17 -7.35 19.32
N SER A 115 -10.51 -7.22 20.60
CA SER A 115 -10.38 -5.96 21.34
C SER A 115 -8.93 -5.46 21.46
N SER A 116 -7.94 -6.30 21.17
CA SER A 116 -6.51 -5.94 21.19
C SER A 116 -5.82 -6.08 19.83
N LEU A 117 -6.54 -6.52 18.79
CA LEU A 117 -5.98 -6.76 17.46
C LEU A 117 -6.90 -6.20 16.35
N ASN A 118 -6.40 -5.17 15.68
CA ASN A 118 -6.87 -4.71 14.39
C ASN A 118 -6.25 -5.56 13.27
N VAL A 119 -6.99 -5.69 12.17
CA VAL A 119 -6.49 -6.37 10.97
C VAL A 119 -6.57 -5.39 9.81
N ALA A 120 -5.42 -5.00 9.29
CA ALA A 120 -5.33 -4.17 8.10
C ALA A 120 -4.85 -5.00 6.90
N VAL A 121 -5.37 -4.70 5.71
CA VAL A 121 -4.88 -5.25 4.44
C VAL A 121 -4.52 -4.10 3.53
N ALA A 122 -3.28 -4.06 3.05
CA ALA A 122 -2.80 -3.06 2.09
C ALA A 122 -2.35 -3.74 0.80
N SER A 123 -2.75 -3.16 -0.32
CA SER A 123 -2.21 -3.52 -1.63
C SER A 123 -0.84 -2.85 -1.82
N VAL A 124 0.03 -3.42 -2.64
CA VAL A 124 1.38 -2.89 -2.91
C VAL A 124 1.74 -3.17 -4.36
N ARG A 125 2.33 -2.21 -5.08
CA ARG A 125 2.74 -2.46 -6.47
C ARG A 125 3.77 -3.59 -6.51
N SER A 126 3.52 -4.57 -7.38
CA SER A 126 4.38 -5.71 -7.64
C SER A 126 4.65 -5.84 -9.15
N GLY A 127 5.44 -6.84 -9.56
CA GLY A 127 5.77 -7.07 -10.97
C GLY A 127 6.42 -5.85 -11.64
N VAL A 128 6.05 -5.61 -12.91
CA VAL A 128 6.61 -4.51 -13.73
C VAL A 128 6.37 -3.13 -13.12
N LEU A 129 5.21 -2.92 -12.48
CA LEU A 129 4.84 -1.63 -11.89
C LEU A 129 5.47 -1.40 -10.52
N GLY A 130 5.75 -2.48 -9.79
CA GLY A 130 6.42 -2.44 -8.48
C GLY A 130 7.94 -2.40 -8.58
N SER A 131 8.51 -2.95 -9.65
CA SER A 131 9.96 -2.92 -9.89
C SER A 131 10.26 -2.93 -11.39
N PHE A 132 11.03 -1.95 -11.85
CA PHE A 132 11.47 -1.87 -13.24
C PHE A 132 12.94 -1.46 -13.31
N ALA A 133 13.72 -2.16 -14.15
CA ALA A 133 15.17 -2.01 -14.24
C ALA A 133 15.85 -2.03 -12.86
N ASN A 134 16.39 -0.91 -12.38
CA ASN A 134 17.07 -0.79 -11.08
C ASN A 134 16.24 -0.09 -10.00
N ALA A 135 14.97 0.22 -10.27
CA ALA A 135 14.09 0.90 -9.34
C ALA A 135 13.07 -0.10 -8.73
N SER A 136 12.71 0.14 -7.47
CA SER A 136 11.76 -0.69 -6.72
C SER A 136 10.71 0.19 -6.03
N TYR A 137 9.72 0.60 -6.82
CA TYR A 137 8.64 1.50 -6.40
C TYR A 137 7.76 0.89 -5.30
N GLY A 138 7.55 -0.43 -5.30
CA GLY A 138 6.79 -1.12 -4.26
C GLY A 138 7.37 -0.98 -2.84
N VAL A 139 8.68 -0.69 -2.73
CA VAL A 139 9.32 -0.43 -1.42
C VAL A 139 8.77 0.86 -0.81
N SER A 140 8.64 1.92 -1.61
CA SER A 140 8.07 3.19 -1.15
C SER A 140 6.60 3.05 -0.73
N ASP A 141 5.84 2.16 -1.38
CA ASP A 141 4.45 1.88 -1.05
C ASP A 141 4.31 1.29 0.36
N VAL A 142 5.17 0.32 0.70
CA VAL A 142 5.21 -0.27 2.05
C VAL A 142 5.57 0.79 3.10
N VAL A 143 6.57 1.64 2.81
CA VAL A 143 6.98 2.74 3.69
C VAL A 143 5.81 3.69 3.95
N ASN A 144 5.12 4.13 2.89
CA ASN A 144 4.02 5.08 2.99
C ASN A 144 2.77 4.47 3.64
N ALA A 145 2.46 3.19 3.40
CA ALA A 145 1.34 2.52 4.07
C ALA A 145 1.56 2.44 5.59
N VAL A 146 2.77 2.07 6.03
CA VAL A 146 3.11 2.03 7.47
C VAL A 146 3.10 3.45 8.06
N LYS A 147 3.72 4.41 7.36
CA LYS A 147 3.75 5.80 7.78
C LYS A 147 2.33 6.37 7.93
N PHE A 148 1.46 6.12 6.96
CA PHE A 148 0.07 6.56 7.00
C PHE A 148 -0.67 6.04 8.25
N LEU A 149 -0.54 4.75 8.58
CA LEU A 149 -1.17 4.20 9.78
C LEU A 149 -0.61 4.81 11.08
N LYS A 150 0.69 5.09 11.12
CA LYS A 150 1.33 5.73 12.28
C LYS A 150 0.94 7.20 12.44
N ASP A 151 0.95 7.96 11.36
CA ASP A 151 0.58 9.37 11.37
C ASP A 151 -0.89 9.57 11.78
N ASN A 152 -1.75 8.60 11.46
CA ASN A 152 -3.19 8.64 11.77
C ASN A 152 -3.58 7.72 12.94
N ALA A 153 -2.62 7.37 13.80
CA ALA A 153 -2.82 6.34 14.82
C ALA A 153 -3.92 6.68 15.85
N ASP A 154 -4.10 7.95 16.17
CA ASP A 154 -5.15 8.40 17.10
C ASP A 154 -6.55 8.27 16.49
N VAL A 155 -6.69 8.62 15.20
CA VAL A 155 -7.97 8.58 14.48
C VAL A 155 -8.36 7.14 14.13
N LEU A 156 -7.39 6.32 13.73
CA LEU A 156 -7.58 4.94 13.27
C LEU A 156 -7.39 3.89 14.39
N ASN A 157 -7.16 4.33 15.64
CA ASN A 157 -6.91 3.47 16.80
C ASN A 157 -5.77 2.46 16.62
N ILE A 158 -4.66 2.89 16.02
CA ILE A 158 -3.51 2.04 15.68
C ILE A 158 -2.50 2.02 16.84
N GLY A 159 -2.21 0.82 17.35
CA GLY A 159 -1.11 0.53 18.28
C GLY A 159 0.16 0.11 17.55
N GLU A 160 0.87 -0.89 18.09
CA GLU A 160 2.05 -1.46 17.43
C GLU A 160 1.66 -2.18 16.14
N ILE A 161 2.51 -2.09 15.12
CA ILE A 161 2.27 -2.68 13.80
C ILE A 161 3.12 -3.93 13.64
N THR A 162 2.46 -5.06 13.38
CA THR A 162 3.09 -6.28 12.90
C THR A 162 2.75 -6.44 11.42
N VAL A 163 3.76 -6.46 10.55
CA VAL A 163 3.52 -6.72 9.12
C VAL A 163 3.53 -8.21 8.82
N TRP A 164 2.68 -8.62 7.89
CA TRP A 164 2.65 -9.97 7.33
C TRP A 164 2.62 -9.90 5.81
N ALA A 165 3.38 -10.76 5.14
CA ALA A 165 3.36 -10.88 3.69
C ALA A 165 3.85 -12.27 3.24
N GLU A 166 3.50 -12.65 2.02
CA GLU A 166 3.92 -13.91 1.40
C GLU A 166 4.60 -13.68 0.04
N SER A 167 5.54 -14.54 -0.33
CA SER A 167 6.15 -14.57 -1.69
C SER A 167 6.70 -13.21 -2.15
N PHE A 168 6.20 -12.65 -3.26
CA PHE A 168 6.71 -11.39 -3.84
C PHE A 168 6.45 -10.18 -2.96
N GLU A 169 5.29 -10.12 -2.30
CA GLU A 169 4.97 -9.10 -1.31
C GLU A 169 5.92 -9.21 -0.12
N ALA A 170 6.30 -10.42 0.32
CA ALA A 170 7.27 -10.60 1.40
C ALA A 170 8.67 -10.09 1.03
N GLU A 171 9.13 -10.30 -0.20
CA GLU A 171 10.41 -9.74 -0.68
C GLU A 171 10.39 -8.20 -0.67
N THR A 172 9.27 -7.60 -1.11
CA THR A 172 9.08 -6.14 -1.13
C THR A 172 9.05 -5.56 0.28
N VAL A 173 8.27 -6.18 1.18
CA VAL A 173 8.20 -5.78 2.60
C VAL A 173 9.56 -5.92 3.25
N ALA A 174 10.27 -7.04 3.05
CA ALA A 174 11.61 -7.26 3.60
C ALA A 174 12.58 -6.15 3.21
N SER A 175 12.51 -5.69 1.96
CA SER A 175 13.36 -4.61 1.43
C SER A 175 13.01 -3.26 2.04
N ALA A 176 11.75 -3.05 2.44
CA ALA A 176 11.27 -1.83 3.06
C ALA A 176 11.53 -1.75 4.57
N LEU A 177 11.74 -2.88 5.28
CA LEU A 177 11.82 -2.91 6.74
C LEU A 177 12.82 -1.92 7.35
N SER A 178 13.96 -1.66 6.69
CA SER A 178 14.97 -0.71 7.19
C SER A 178 14.51 0.76 7.16
N GLY A 179 13.53 1.09 6.31
CA GLY A 179 12.95 2.42 6.17
C GLY A 179 11.56 2.57 6.78
N THR A 180 11.03 1.53 7.43
CA THR A 180 9.73 1.56 8.09
C THR A 180 9.87 1.46 9.59
N ALA A 181 8.98 2.15 10.31
CA ALA A 181 8.88 2.02 11.76
C ALA A 181 7.94 0.85 12.09
N VAL A 182 8.23 -0.37 11.66
CA VAL A 182 7.44 -1.57 11.98
C VAL A 182 7.98 -2.22 13.25
N ASP A 183 7.10 -2.73 14.11
CA ASP A 183 7.49 -3.33 15.40
C ASP A 183 7.86 -4.81 15.24
N ARG A 184 7.16 -5.55 14.36
CA ARG A 184 7.39 -6.98 14.08
C ARG A 184 7.09 -7.31 12.62
N ALA A 185 7.73 -8.35 12.08
CA ALA A 185 7.47 -8.82 10.73
C ALA A 185 7.34 -10.35 10.65
N ILE A 186 6.35 -10.82 9.91
CA ILE A 186 6.15 -12.23 9.56
C ILE A 186 6.24 -12.33 8.03
N LEU A 187 7.35 -12.86 7.53
CA LEU A 187 7.61 -12.98 6.10
C LEU A 187 7.60 -14.46 5.70
N VAL A 188 6.60 -14.86 4.92
CA VAL A 188 6.42 -16.24 4.49
C VAL A 188 6.94 -16.41 3.06
N ASN A 189 7.86 -17.36 2.85
CA ASN A 189 8.40 -17.68 1.53
C ASN A 189 9.01 -16.50 0.74
N GLY A 190 9.49 -15.45 1.44
CA GLY A 190 10.16 -14.30 0.82
C GLY A 190 10.99 -13.50 1.83
N ASN A 191 12.13 -12.97 1.41
CA ASN A 191 12.99 -12.08 2.19
C ASN A 191 13.94 -11.31 1.24
N THR A 192 14.80 -10.43 1.76
CA THR A 192 15.74 -9.62 0.95
C THR A 192 16.79 -10.42 0.16
N LYS A 193 16.97 -11.69 0.49
CA LYS A 193 17.88 -12.63 -0.18
C LYS A 193 17.14 -13.68 -1.02
N THR A 194 15.85 -13.90 -0.76
CA THR A 194 15.00 -14.76 -1.59
C THR A 194 14.82 -14.05 -2.93
N ARG A 195 15.49 -14.59 -3.96
CA ARG A 195 15.41 -14.20 -5.38
C ARG A 195 15.74 -12.75 -5.78
N THR A 196 15.80 -11.78 -4.87
CA THR A 196 16.14 -10.38 -5.15
C THR A 196 17.63 -10.14 -5.44
N ALA A 197 18.52 -11.07 -5.09
CA ALA A 197 19.96 -10.99 -5.40
C ALA A 197 20.45 -12.06 -6.42
N GLY A 198 19.65 -13.07 -6.74
CA GLY A 198 20.08 -14.19 -7.60
C GLY A 198 19.71 -14.06 -9.08
N ARG A 199 18.68 -13.27 -9.40
CA ARG A 199 18.26 -12.89 -10.76
C ARG A 199 17.56 -11.54 -10.66
N GLU A 200 18.36 -10.47 -10.59
CA GLU A 200 17.93 -9.09 -10.39
C GLU A 200 16.73 -8.71 -11.27
N ARG A 201 15.60 -8.37 -10.63
CA ARG A 201 14.52 -7.54 -11.18
C ARG A 201 14.01 -8.04 -12.55
N LEU A 202 13.20 -7.27 -13.26
CA LEU A 202 13.23 -7.39 -14.72
C LEU A 202 14.67 -7.03 -15.10
N SER A 203 15.55 -8.02 -15.26
CA SER A 203 16.99 -7.79 -15.52
C SER A 203 17.15 -6.68 -16.55
N ALA A 204 18.23 -5.89 -16.52
CA ALA A 204 18.40 -4.80 -17.49
C ALA A 204 18.12 -5.24 -18.94
N ARG A 205 18.42 -6.50 -19.28
CA ARG A 205 18.08 -7.15 -20.55
C ARG A 205 16.58 -7.31 -20.79
N VAL A 206 15.84 -7.81 -19.78
CA VAL A 206 14.39 -7.97 -19.84
C VAL A 206 13.68 -6.62 -19.87
N ALA A 207 14.11 -5.67 -19.04
CA ALA A 207 13.60 -4.29 -19.07
C ALA A 207 13.84 -3.63 -20.44
N HIS A 208 15.03 -3.82 -21.03
CA HIS A 208 15.33 -3.37 -22.39
C HIS A 208 14.46 -4.06 -23.44
N LYS A 209 14.20 -5.36 -23.32
CA LYS A 209 13.32 -6.09 -24.25
C LYS A 209 11.87 -5.60 -24.17
N ILE A 210 11.35 -5.34 -22.97
CA ILE A 210 10.03 -4.72 -22.80
C ILE A 210 10.00 -3.33 -23.42
N ALA A 211 11.03 -2.51 -23.18
CA ALA A 211 11.11 -1.18 -23.75
C ALA A 211 11.16 -1.23 -25.29
N ALA A 212 11.97 -2.10 -25.88
CA ALA A 212 12.07 -2.27 -27.34
C ALA A 212 10.76 -2.78 -27.96
N ASP A 213 10.13 -3.80 -27.38
CA ASP A 213 8.85 -4.34 -27.87
C ASP A 213 7.70 -3.32 -27.79
N LEU A 214 7.81 -2.33 -26.89
CA LEU A 214 6.88 -1.21 -26.74
C LEU A 214 7.32 0.05 -27.50
N GLU A 215 8.41 0.01 -28.27
CA GLU A 215 8.96 1.16 -28.99
C GLU A 215 9.32 2.34 -28.05
N CYS A 216 9.93 2.01 -26.90
CA CYS A 216 10.39 2.92 -25.85
C CYS A 216 11.89 2.82 -25.55
N ASP A 217 12.69 2.19 -26.41
CA ASP A 217 14.15 2.08 -26.31
C ASP A 217 14.85 3.41 -26.68
N LEU A 218 14.55 4.45 -25.91
CA LEU A 218 15.04 5.81 -26.13
C LEU A 218 16.43 6.05 -25.50
N PRO A 219 17.21 7.03 -26.00
CA PRO A 219 18.62 7.21 -25.62
C PRO A 219 18.89 7.48 -24.14
N SER A 220 17.92 8.04 -23.41
CA SER A 220 18.05 8.32 -21.97
C SER A 220 17.00 7.58 -21.15
N VAL A 221 17.38 7.24 -19.91
CA VAL A 221 16.47 6.59 -18.94
C VAL A 221 15.20 7.43 -18.74
N SER A 222 15.32 8.76 -18.64
CA SER A 222 14.14 9.62 -18.47
C SER A 222 13.16 9.48 -19.65
N GLN A 223 13.66 9.59 -20.89
CA GLN A 223 12.83 9.47 -22.09
C GLN A 223 12.17 8.08 -22.18
N LEU A 224 12.93 7.02 -21.90
CA LEU A 224 12.40 5.65 -21.84
C LEU A 224 11.25 5.54 -20.84
N MET A 225 11.44 6.07 -19.62
CA MET A 225 10.40 6.03 -18.59
C MET A 225 9.18 6.88 -18.97
N ASP A 226 9.38 8.05 -19.57
CA ASP A 226 8.31 8.91 -20.06
C ASP A 226 7.49 8.21 -21.14
N CYS A 227 8.15 7.51 -22.08
CA CYS A 227 7.48 6.68 -23.08
C CYS A 227 6.67 5.54 -22.44
N LEU A 228 7.23 4.81 -21.47
CA LEU A 228 6.51 3.71 -20.80
C LEU A 228 5.27 4.20 -20.03
N ARG A 229 5.29 5.44 -19.53
CA ARG A 229 4.12 6.07 -18.86
C ARG A 229 2.96 6.33 -19.82
N THR A 230 3.23 6.53 -21.11
CA THR A 230 2.17 6.75 -22.12
C THR A 230 1.52 5.46 -22.59
N LYS A 231 2.11 4.29 -22.31
CA LYS A 231 1.58 3.01 -22.81
C LYS A 231 0.33 2.57 -22.05
N PRO A 232 -0.71 2.06 -22.73
CA PRO A 232 -1.86 1.45 -22.06
C PRO A 232 -1.44 0.27 -21.17
N LEU A 233 -2.16 0.07 -20.07
CA LEU A 233 -1.90 -1.03 -19.15
C LEU A 233 -2.00 -2.41 -19.84
N PRO A 234 -2.99 -2.70 -20.71
CA PRO A 234 -3.07 -3.98 -21.40
C PRO A 234 -1.84 -4.27 -22.27
N ASP A 235 -1.36 -3.29 -23.02
CA ASP A 235 -0.21 -3.44 -23.92
C ASP A 235 1.08 -3.71 -23.13
N LEU A 236 1.26 -3.01 -22.01
CA LEU A 236 2.38 -3.24 -21.10
C LEU A 236 2.38 -4.67 -20.56
N TYR A 237 1.22 -5.16 -20.09
CA TYR A 237 1.13 -6.50 -19.50
C TYR A 237 1.18 -7.62 -20.55
N ALA A 238 0.62 -7.41 -21.74
CA ALA A 238 0.78 -8.34 -22.86
C ALA A 238 2.26 -8.51 -23.24
N THR A 239 3.02 -7.41 -23.24
CA THR A 239 4.46 -7.44 -23.48
C THR A 239 5.21 -8.15 -22.36
N VAL A 240 4.90 -7.85 -21.09
CA VAL A 240 5.52 -8.53 -19.94
C VAL A 240 5.30 -10.04 -20.01
N GLN A 241 4.08 -10.50 -20.33
CA GLN A 241 3.75 -11.93 -20.45
C GLN A 241 4.46 -12.61 -21.62
N LYS A 242 4.73 -11.90 -22.72
CA LYS A 242 5.50 -12.41 -23.86
C LYS A 242 6.99 -12.57 -23.52
N VAL A 243 7.51 -11.72 -22.63
CA VAL A 243 8.93 -11.61 -22.37
C VAL A 243 9.40 -12.51 -21.22
N LEU A 244 8.55 -12.73 -20.20
CA LEU A 244 8.80 -13.60 -19.06
C LEU A 244 8.54 -15.07 -19.39
#